data_AF-A0A932A6Z5-F1
#
_entry.id   AF-A0A932A6Z5-F1
#
_cell.length_a   1.000
_cell.length_b   1.000
_cell.length_c   1.000
_cell.angle_alpha   90.00
_cell.angle_beta   90.00
_cell.angle_gamma   90.00
#
_symmetry.space_group_name_H-M   'P 1'
#
loop_
_entity.id
_entity.type
_entity.pdbx_description
1 polymer ?
#
loop_
_entity_poly.entity_id
_entity_poly.type
_entity_poly.pdbx_seq_one_letter_code
_entity_poly.pdbx_strand_id
1 'polypeptide(L)'
;MTICTPANGATVTSPVHVVAGATDNEFNVTVLQIYVDGAKVYQVLAASLDTNIALAPGTHRLTVQAMDSGNRIFKATESITVSGSTPPSACALNPAQPSVTICSPANGATVSSPVHVEAQTNCQCTVRYVQVYLDGSKIYQVSGASLTADIAIASGSHRLTVQAIDSANATFKSSINITVSAGPPPPPPPPPPNGTNSPVKHLIVIVLQNRGFDHLFGTMPGVEGINPSVPGYTQLDANGNPVTPSLITAASTSDVNHSRSTYLAAWDNGAMDKYAATNGMLSMGHYDDSMPGVDKLWTWAQTYALADNYFSSTMSNGPSQQLYLAAASDNNFPYSVQPYYGPCQKADAAAKPFSFRTVGDQMNASSVTWAWFAENYAQCGGGYLPVQNPFQYFTSTQNTSNIKDLSNFYTALTNGTLPSVSYIQPNPGHSTHPGSGSITTAANWLDGFIKKVQASSSWPDTAVVITWDESGGWWDHVPPPQIDSQGLGARVPLIVISPYARMGHVSHTRMDHVSILKWIQWNWGLGTLNPREDLSADINDMFQF
;
A
#
# COMPACT_ATOMS: atom_id res chain seq x y z
N MET A 1 14.48 -28.96 13.39
CA MET A 1 13.86 -29.22 12.08
C MET A 1 12.37 -29.39 12.30
N THR A 2 11.56 -28.55 11.67
CA THR A 2 10.09 -28.54 11.85
C THR A 2 9.42 -28.34 10.50
N ILE A 3 8.39 -29.12 10.20
CA ILE A 3 7.46 -28.88 9.09
C ILE A 3 6.26 -28.13 9.70
N CYS A 4 6.05 -26.88 9.29
CA CYS A 4 5.01 -26.02 9.83
C CYS A 4 3.67 -26.26 9.12
N THR A 5 3.72 -26.50 7.81
CA THR A 5 2.59 -26.98 7.01
C THR A 5 3.13 -27.87 5.90
N PRO A 6 2.41 -28.93 5.48
CA PRO A 6 1.17 -29.44 6.07
C PRO A 6 1.40 -30.14 7.43
N ALA A 7 0.38 -30.16 8.29
CA ALA A 7 0.43 -30.89 9.56
C ALA A 7 0.38 -32.41 9.35
N ASN A 8 0.89 -33.18 10.30
CA ASN A 8 0.80 -34.65 10.24
C ASN A 8 -0.65 -35.12 10.13
N GLY A 9 -0.92 -36.03 9.19
CA GLY A 9 -2.24 -36.57 8.92
C GLY A 9 -3.18 -35.61 8.18
N ALA A 10 -2.72 -34.42 7.78
CA ALA A 10 -3.56 -33.45 7.11
C ALA A 10 -4.08 -33.97 5.77
N THR A 11 -5.34 -33.62 5.46
CA THR A 11 -5.90 -33.74 4.12
C THR A 11 -5.78 -32.39 3.42
N VAL A 12 -5.07 -32.34 2.30
CA VAL A 12 -4.71 -31.11 1.56
C VAL A 12 -5.06 -31.22 0.08
N THR A 13 -5.11 -30.12 -0.67
CA THR A 13 -5.24 -30.14 -2.13
C THR A 13 -3.88 -30.01 -2.81
N SER A 14 -3.78 -30.43 -4.07
CA SER A 14 -2.61 -30.17 -4.90
C SER A 14 -2.74 -28.80 -5.59
N PRO A 15 -1.66 -28.01 -5.74
CA PRO A 15 -0.32 -28.26 -5.20
C PRO A 15 -0.27 -28.07 -3.67
N VAL A 16 0.56 -28.89 -3.02
CA VAL A 16 0.70 -28.89 -1.56
C VAL A 16 1.67 -27.78 -1.13
N HIS A 17 1.19 -26.87 -0.28
CA HIS A 17 2.00 -25.83 0.34
C HIS A 17 2.85 -26.41 1.47
N VAL A 18 4.17 -26.32 1.34
CA VAL A 18 5.15 -26.85 2.30
C VAL A 18 5.98 -25.71 2.85
N VAL A 19 5.89 -25.51 4.17
CA VAL A 19 6.71 -24.56 4.92
C VAL A 19 7.48 -25.33 5.98
N ALA A 20 8.80 -25.14 6.01
CA ALA A 20 9.65 -25.82 6.96
C ALA A 20 10.87 -24.98 7.33
N GLY A 21 11.42 -25.22 8.51
CA GLY A 21 12.62 -24.55 9.01
C GLY A 21 13.49 -25.45 9.87
N ALA A 22 14.78 -25.15 9.91
CA ALA A 22 15.73 -25.79 10.80
C ALA A 22 16.67 -24.77 11.44
N THR A 23 17.02 -25.04 12.69
CA THR A 23 18.08 -24.35 13.43
C THR A 23 19.06 -25.39 13.94
N ASP A 24 20.30 -24.95 14.11
CA ASP A 24 21.39 -25.73 14.65
C ASP A 24 22.29 -24.79 15.48
N ASN A 25 22.65 -25.22 16.68
CA ASN A 25 23.35 -24.38 17.66
C ASN A 25 24.87 -24.39 17.46
N GLU A 26 25.39 -25.24 16.57
CA GLU A 26 26.83 -25.46 16.39
C GLU A 26 27.29 -25.12 14.96
N PHE A 27 26.44 -25.34 13.95
CA PHE A 27 26.76 -25.09 12.55
C PHE A 27 25.59 -24.39 11.83
N ASN A 28 25.87 -23.61 10.79
CA ASN A 28 24.80 -22.96 10.03
C ASN A 28 24.07 -23.99 9.18
N VAL A 29 22.74 -24.00 9.20
CA VAL A 29 21.95 -24.79 8.24
C VAL A 29 22.09 -24.16 6.86
N THR A 30 22.63 -24.91 5.90
CA THR A 30 22.98 -24.42 4.57
C THR A 30 22.01 -24.87 3.49
N VAL A 31 21.32 -25.99 3.68
CA VAL A 31 20.42 -26.58 2.68
C VAL A 31 19.19 -27.18 3.34
N LEU A 32 18.00 -26.89 2.80
CA LEU A 32 16.81 -27.72 3.01
C LEU A 32 16.38 -28.39 1.70
N GLN A 33 15.91 -29.62 1.80
CA GLN A 33 15.42 -30.45 0.69
C GLN A 33 14.07 -31.05 1.05
N ILE A 34 13.17 -31.16 0.09
CA ILE A 34 11.90 -31.86 0.24
C ILE A 34 11.95 -33.17 -0.53
N TYR A 35 11.52 -34.23 0.12
CA TYR A 35 11.35 -35.56 -0.44
C TYR A 35 9.88 -35.97 -0.32
N VAL A 36 9.35 -36.55 -1.38
CA VAL A 36 8.01 -37.14 -1.39
C VAL A 36 8.15 -38.60 -1.76
N ASP A 37 7.65 -39.49 -0.90
CA ASP A 37 7.74 -40.95 -1.05
C ASP A 37 9.18 -41.44 -1.29
N GLY A 38 10.15 -40.74 -0.69
CA GLY A 38 11.58 -41.04 -0.79
C GLY A 38 12.30 -40.41 -1.98
N ALA A 39 11.60 -39.73 -2.89
CA ALA A 39 12.20 -39.02 -4.02
C ALA A 39 12.38 -37.53 -3.73
N LYS A 40 13.57 -36.96 -3.98
CA LYS A 40 13.82 -35.52 -3.81
C LYS A 40 13.04 -34.74 -4.87
N VAL A 41 12.17 -33.84 -4.44
CA VAL A 41 11.31 -33.02 -5.32
C VAL A 41 11.65 -31.53 -5.29
N TYR A 42 12.32 -31.06 -4.23
CA TYR A 42 12.67 -29.64 -4.08
C TYR A 42 13.94 -29.45 -3.24
N GLN A 43 14.64 -28.33 -3.44
CA GLN A 43 15.82 -27.93 -2.67
C GLN A 43 15.97 -26.41 -2.65
N VAL A 44 16.41 -25.86 -1.51
CA VAL A 44 16.84 -24.47 -1.35
C VAL A 44 18.15 -24.40 -0.57
N LEU A 45 18.99 -23.41 -0.88
CA LEU A 45 20.22 -23.11 -0.12
C LEU A 45 19.91 -22.10 1.01
N ALA A 46 19.07 -22.52 1.96
CA ALA A 46 18.63 -21.70 3.08
C ALA A 46 18.29 -22.58 4.29
N ALA A 47 18.13 -21.95 5.46
CA ALA A 47 17.71 -22.60 6.70
C ALA A 47 16.18 -22.77 6.83
N SER A 48 15.42 -22.21 5.88
CA SER A 48 13.96 -22.33 5.78
C SER A 48 13.52 -22.47 4.32
N LEU A 49 12.31 -22.99 4.12
CA LEU A 49 11.63 -23.01 2.83
C LEU A 49 10.13 -22.72 2.99
N ASP A 50 9.57 -22.16 1.91
CA ASP A 50 8.15 -21.94 1.69
C ASP A 50 7.93 -22.16 0.18
N THR A 51 7.23 -23.23 -0.19
CA THR A 51 7.04 -23.60 -1.60
C THR A 51 5.78 -24.43 -1.80
N ASN A 52 5.33 -24.56 -3.06
CA ASN A 52 4.22 -25.41 -3.46
C ASN A 52 4.72 -26.59 -4.30
N ILE A 53 4.27 -27.80 -4.00
CA ILE A 53 4.69 -29.03 -4.68
C ILE A 53 3.46 -29.73 -5.26
N ALA A 54 3.43 -29.92 -6.57
CA ALA A 54 2.36 -30.66 -7.22
C ALA A 54 2.44 -32.16 -6.87
N LEU A 55 1.43 -32.66 -6.16
CA LEU A 55 1.28 -34.08 -5.82
C LEU A 55 0.01 -34.67 -6.43
N ALA A 56 0.05 -35.95 -6.76
CA ALA A 56 -1.14 -36.67 -7.20
C ALA A 56 -2.10 -36.88 -6.01
N PRO A 57 -3.39 -37.16 -6.25
CA PRO A 57 -4.29 -37.63 -5.20
C PRO A 57 -3.78 -38.91 -4.54
N GLY A 58 -3.81 -38.97 -3.21
CA GLY A 58 -3.36 -40.13 -2.45
C GLY A 58 -2.63 -39.79 -1.16
N THR A 59 -2.26 -40.82 -0.40
CA THR A 59 -1.45 -40.64 0.81
C THR A 59 0.03 -40.62 0.43
N HIS A 60 0.72 -39.54 0.82
CA HIS A 60 2.13 -39.31 0.55
C HIS A 60 2.92 -39.15 1.85
N ARG A 61 4.17 -39.63 1.85
CA ARG A 61 5.16 -39.32 2.89
C ARG A 61 5.98 -38.11 2.48
N LEU A 62 5.78 -37.00 3.16
CA LEU A 62 6.52 -35.76 2.96
C LEU A 62 7.66 -35.68 3.98
N THR A 63 8.90 -35.80 3.52
CA THR A 63 10.09 -35.67 4.35
C THR A 63 10.83 -34.38 3.99
N VAL A 64 11.07 -33.51 4.97
CA VAL A 64 11.97 -32.37 4.78
C VAL A 64 13.29 -32.66 5.50
N GLN A 65 14.39 -32.47 4.78
CA GLN A 65 15.75 -32.75 5.22
C GLN A 65 16.56 -31.45 5.25
N ALA A 66 17.17 -31.11 6.38
CA ALA A 66 18.15 -30.04 6.52
C ALA A 66 19.56 -30.61 6.53
N MET A 67 20.51 -29.89 5.95
CA MET A 67 21.95 -30.14 6.03
C MET A 67 22.65 -28.86 6.55
N ASP A 68 23.54 -29.02 7.52
CA ASP A 68 24.35 -27.92 8.04
C ASP A 68 25.73 -27.83 7.37
N SER A 69 26.49 -26.78 7.70
CA SER A 69 27.86 -26.58 7.21
C SER A 69 28.86 -27.62 7.73
N GLY A 70 28.47 -28.44 8.71
CA GLY A 70 29.22 -29.60 9.20
C GLY A 70 28.85 -30.91 8.50
N ASN A 71 28.02 -30.87 7.45
CA ASN A 71 27.44 -32.02 6.75
C ASN A 71 26.56 -32.94 7.61
N ARG A 72 26.06 -32.45 8.76
CA ARG A 72 25.09 -33.20 9.56
C ARG A 72 23.69 -33.02 8.96
N ILE A 73 22.90 -34.09 9.05
CA ILE A 73 21.59 -34.16 8.43
C ILE A 73 20.50 -34.31 9.49
N PHE A 74 19.47 -33.47 9.41
CA PHE A 74 18.29 -33.51 10.26
C PHE A 74 17.04 -33.70 9.39
N LYS A 75 16.07 -34.50 9.84
CA LYS A 75 14.84 -34.76 9.05
C LYS A 75 13.60 -34.63 9.91
N ALA A 76 12.53 -34.12 9.31
CA ALA A 76 11.15 -34.24 9.79
C ALA A 76 10.32 -34.92 8.71
N THR A 77 9.29 -35.68 9.09
CA THR A 77 8.43 -36.40 8.13
C THR A 77 7.00 -36.35 8.58
N GLU A 78 6.13 -35.92 7.66
CA GLU A 78 4.68 -35.93 7.84
C GLU A 78 4.04 -36.91 6.86
N SER A 79 2.96 -37.57 7.30
CA SER A 79 2.09 -38.32 6.41
C SER A 79 0.93 -37.43 6.02
N ILE A 80 0.71 -37.19 4.73
CA ILE A 80 -0.39 -36.34 4.25
C ILE A 80 -1.28 -37.08 3.28
N THR A 81 -2.54 -36.69 3.21
CA THR A 81 -3.46 -37.16 2.16
C THR A 81 -3.77 -36.02 1.23
N VAL A 82 -3.33 -36.11 -0.02
CA VAL A 82 -3.73 -35.17 -1.06
C VAL A 82 -5.12 -35.59 -1.53
N SER A 83 -6.10 -34.80 -1.15
CA SER A 83 -7.46 -34.91 -1.67
C SER A 83 -7.44 -34.64 -3.17
N GLY A 84 -7.64 -35.70 -3.94
CA GLY A 84 -8.31 -35.58 -5.21
C GLY A 84 -9.79 -35.76 -4.96
N SER A 85 -10.61 -34.93 -5.59
CA SER A 85 -11.87 -35.45 -6.09
C SER A 85 -11.59 -36.79 -6.77
N THR A 86 -12.53 -37.74 -6.65
CA THR A 86 -12.68 -38.80 -7.67
C THR A 86 -12.29 -38.24 -9.04
N PRO A 87 -11.51 -38.97 -9.86
CA PRO A 87 -11.20 -38.53 -11.21
C PRO A 87 -12.50 -38.00 -11.82
N PRO A 88 -12.55 -36.75 -12.32
CA PRO A 88 -13.71 -36.36 -13.09
C PRO A 88 -13.92 -37.47 -14.11
N SER A 89 -15.16 -37.91 -14.28
CA SER A 89 -15.55 -38.63 -15.48
C SER A 89 -14.82 -37.96 -16.65
N ALA A 90 -14.00 -38.71 -17.39
CA ALA A 90 -13.17 -38.17 -18.47
C ALA A 90 -13.92 -37.07 -19.21
N CYS A 91 -13.28 -35.88 -19.34
CA CYS A 91 -13.90 -34.68 -19.90
C CYS A 91 -14.75 -35.05 -21.12
N ALA A 92 -16.07 -34.91 -21.00
CA ALA A 92 -16.98 -35.23 -22.08
C ALA A 92 -16.83 -34.15 -23.17
N LEU A 93 -15.92 -34.38 -24.11
CA LEU A 93 -15.66 -33.44 -25.19
C LEU A 93 -16.94 -33.19 -25.99
N ASN A 94 -17.15 -31.94 -26.37
CA ASN A 94 -18.24 -31.58 -27.28
C ASN A 94 -18.15 -32.46 -28.54
N PRO A 95 -19.22 -33.17 -28.93
CA PRO A 95 -19.19 -34.07 -30.08
C PRO A 95 -19.07 -33.33 -31.42
N ALA A 96 -19.36 -32.02 -31.46
CA ALA A 96 -19.15 -31.20 -32.65
C ALA A 96 -17.65 -31.04 -32.92
N GLN A 97 -17.22 -31.28 -34.16
CA GLN A 97 -15.82 -31.18 -34.57
C GLN A 97 -15.68 -30.18 -35.72
N PRO A 98 -14.72 -29.22 -35.66
CA PRO A 98 -13.74 -29.03 -34.58
C PRO A 98 -14.31 -28.23 -33.39
N SER A 99 -13.93 -28.59 -32.16
CA SER A 99 -14.29 -27.86 -30.95
C SER A 99 -13.21 -27.92 -29.87
N VAL A 100 -13.33 -27.01 -28.91
CA VAL A 100 -12.56 -26.97 -27.67
C VAL A 100 -13.57 -27.01 -26.52
N THR A 101 -13.33 -27.89 -25.55
CA THR A 101 -14.20 -28.08 -24.39
C THR A 101 -13.47 -27.58 -23.16
N ILE A 102 -14.14 -26.77 -22.34
CA ILE A 102 -13.64 -26.40 -21.01
C ILE A 102 -14.08 -27.51 -20.06
N CYS A 103 -13.12 -28.26 -19.55
CA CYS A 103 -13.31 -29.40 -18.67
C CYS A 103 -13.41 -28.96 -17.20
N SER A 104 -12.67 -27.90 -16.84
CA SER A 104 -12.75 -27.22 -15.55
C SER A 104 -12.44 -25.73 -15.74
N PRO A 105 -13.11 -24.82 -14.99
CA PRO A 105 -14.23 -25.08 -14.10
C PRO A 105 -15.55 -25.31 -14.86
N ALA A 106 -16.61 -25.74 -14.17
CA ALA A 106 -17.94 -25.90 -14.77
C ALA A 106 -18.62 -24.55 -15.03
N ASN A 107 -19.54 -24.49 -15.99
CA ASN A 107 -20.33 -23.28 -16.24
C ASN A 107 -21.22 -22.93 -15.04
N GLY A 108 -21.12 -21.69 -14.56
CA GLY A 108 -21.77 -21.18 -13.36
C GLY A 108 -21.04 -21.54 -12.06
N ALA A 109 -19.87 -22.16 -12.11
CA ALA A 109 -19.15 -22.56 -10.90
C ALA A 109 -18.68 -21.33 -10.10
N THR A 110 -18.77 -21.45 -8.77
CA THR A 110 -18.06 -20.57 -7.85
C THR A 110 -16.72 -21.20 -7.49
N VAL A 111 -15.62 -20.50 -7.72
CA VAL A 111 -14.24 -21.02 -7.58
C VAL A 111 -13.36 -20.03 -6.82
N SER A 112 -12.30 -20.51 -6.17
CA SER A 112 -11.27 -19.66 -5.57
C SER A 112 -10.18 -19.32 -6.59
N SER A 113 -9.48 -18.21 -6.37
CA SER A 113 -8.27 -17.88 -7.12
C SER A 113 -7.03 -18.49 -6.44
N PRO A 114 -6.04 -19.04 -7.17
CA PRO A 114 -6.00 -19.19 -8.63
C PRO A 114 -7.04 -20.20 -9.16
N VAL A 115 -7.66 -19.89 -10.30
CA VAL A 115 -8.67 -20.73 -10.93
C VAL A 115 -8.01 -21.82 -11.76
N HIS A 116 -8.29 -23.08 -11.45
CA HIS A 116 -7.85 -24.22 -12.24
C HIS A 116 -8.64 -24.34 -13.55
N VAL A 117 -8.00 -24.01 -14.68
CA VAL A 117 -8.56 -24.10 -16.02
C VAL A 117 -8.00 -25.32 -16.73
N GLU A 118 -8.89 -26.23 -17.11
CA GLU A 118 -8.57 -27.39 -17.94
C GLU A 118 -9.42 -27.34 -19.22
N ALA A 119 -8.80 -27.53 -20.38
CA ALA A 119 -9.49 -27.57 -21.65
C ALA A 119 -8.84 -28.52 -22.64
N GLN A 120 -9.66 -29.16 -23.47
CA GLN A 120 -9.20 -30.11 -24.47
C GLN A 120 -9.96 -29.95 -25.78
N THR A 121 -9.24 -30.09 -26.89
CA THR A 121 -9.82 -30.05 -28.24
C THR A 121 -10.17 -31.45 -28.72
N ASN A 122 -11.21 -31.57 -29.55
CA ASN A 122 -11.52 -32.79 -30.29
C ASN A 122 -11.09 -32.71 -31.77
N CYS A 123 -10.30 -31.69 -32.15
CA CYS A 123 -9.95 -31.45 -33.53
C CYS A 123 -9.09 -32.60 -34.09
N GLN A 124 -9.45 -33.11 -35.27
CA GLN A 124 -8.57 -33.97 -36.08
C GLN A 124 -7.57 -33.15 -36.93
N CYS A 125 -7.30 -31.91 -36.52
CA CYS A 125 -6.34 -31.00 -37.11
C CYS A 125 -5.16 -30.75 -36.17
N THR A 126 -4.06 -30.24 -36.71
CA THR A 126 -2.93 -29.78 -35.88
C THR A 126 -3.28 -28.45 -35.22
N VAL A 127 -3.48 -28.45 -33.90
CA VAL A 127 -3.71 -27.25 -33.09
C VAL A 127 -2.37 -26.59 -32.74
N ARG A 128 -2.21 -25.31 -33.09
CA ARG A 128 -1.01 -24.52 -32.77
C ARG A 128 -1.03 -24.04 -31.33
N TYR A 129 -2.14 -23.44 -30.91
CA TYR A 129 -2.29 -22.85 -29.58
C TYR A 129 -3.69 -23.06 -29.02
N VAL A 130 -3.76 -23.21 -27.70
CA VAL A 130 -4.97 -23.01 -26.90
C VAL A 130 -4.74 -21.76 -26.04
N GLN A 131 -5.70 -20.84 -26.06
CA GLN A 131 -5.67 -19.55 -25.38
C GLN A 131 -6.83 -19.44 -24.41
N VAL A 132 -6.59 -18.77 -23.28
CA VAL A 132 -7.62 -18.42 -22.29
C VAL A 132 -7.82 -16.92 -22.34
N TYR A 133 -9.09 -16.52 -22.42
CA TYR A 133 -9.55 -15.15 -22.38
C TYR A 133 -10.46 -14.97 -21.16
N LEU A 134 -10.28 -13.87 -20.45
CA LEU A 134 -11.14 -13.43 -19.35
C LEU A 134 -11.77 -12.11 -19.77
N ASP A 135 -13.10 -12.05 -19.77
CA ASP A 135 -13.88 -10.85 -20.10
C ASP A 135 -13.48 -10.21 -21.45
N GLY A 136 -13.07 -11.05 -22.41
CA GLY A 136 -12.63 -10.63 -23.75
C GLY A 136 -11.13 -10.37 -23.91
N SER A 137 -10.37 -10.35 -22.82
CA SER A 137 -8.92 -10.12 -22.83
C SER A 137 -8.14 -11.43 -22.72
N LYS A 138 -7.11 -11.64 -23.56
CA LYS A 138 -6.28 -12.85 -23.50
C LYS A 138 -5.39 -12.79 -22.24
N ILE A 139 -5.47 -13.82 -21.40
CA ILE A 139 -4.72 -13.90 -20.14
C ILE A 139 -3.73 -15.05 -20.09
N TYR A 140 -3.90 -16.07 -20.93
CA TYR A 140 -3.00 -17.24 -20.95
C TYR A 140 -2.96 -17.91 -22.33
N GLN A 141 -1.86 -18.58 -22.64
CA GLN A 141 -1.68 -19.34 -23.89
C GLN A 141 -0.69 -20.49 -23.71
N VAL A 142 -1.00 -21.65 -24.29
CA VAL A 142 -0.09 -22.79 -24.41
C VAL A 142 -0.07 -23.30 -25.84
N SER A 143 1.06 -23.88 -26.26
CA SER A 143 1.13 -24.62 -27.53
C SER A 143 0.56 -26.02 -27.39
N GLY A 144 -0.21 -26.47 -28.38
CA GLY A 144 -0.78 -27.82 -28.42
C GLY A 144 -2.32 -27.84 -28.36
N ALA A 145 -2.87 -29.04 -28.23
CA ALA A 145 -4.30 -29.34 -28.38
C ALA A 145 -5.08 -29.42 -27.04
N SER A 146 -4.40 -29.16 -25.92
CA SER A 146 -4.94 -29.20 -24.56
C SER A 146 -4.27 -28.14 -23.68
N LEU A 147 -4.94 -27.77 -22.60
CA LEU A 147 -4.48 -26.81 -21.61
C LEU A 147 -4.87 -27.28 -20.21
N THR A 148 -3.93 -27.22 -19.28
CA THR A 148 -4.18 -27.31 -17.83
C THR A 148 -3.32 -26.23 -17.17
N ALA A 149 -3.95 -25.32 -16.42
CA ALA A 149 -3.25 -24.20 -15.78
C ALA A 149 -4.06 -23.64 -14.61
N ASP A 150 -3.37 -23.27 -13.53
CA ASP A 150 -3.92 -22.45 -12.45
C ASP A 150 -3.67 -20.98 -12.77
N ILE A 151 -4.73 -20.19 -12.94
CA ILE A 151 -4.64 -18.80 -13.39
C ILE A 151 -5.22 -17.87 -12.33
N ALA A 152 -4.42 -16.91 -11.88
CA ALA A 152 -4.87 -15.88 -10.95
C ALA A 152 -5.94 -14.99 -11.62
N ILE A 153 -7.16 -15.02 -11.07
CA ILE A 153 -8.30 -14.20 -11.50
C ILE A 153 -8.80 -13.41 -10.28
N ALA A 154 -9.14 -12.13 -10.47
CA ALA A 154 -9.69 -11.30 -9.40
C ALA A 154 -11.03 -11.86 -8.90
N SER A 155 -11.46 -11.52 -7.68
CA SER A 155 -12.79 -11.87 -7.20
C SER A 155 -13.86 -11.12 -8.00
N GLY A 156 -14.94 -11.81 -8.37
CA GLY A 156 -16.00 -11.23 -9.19
C GLY A 156 -16.66 -12.25 -10.10
N SER A 157 -17.69 -11.81 -10.82
CA SER A 157 -18.27 -12.62 -11.89
C SER A 157 -17.51 -12.37 -13.18
N HIS A 158 -17.05 -13.44 -13.82
CA HIS A 158 -16.21 -13.39 -15.01
C HIS A 158 -16.73 -14.31 -16.11
N ARG A 159 -16.47 -13.93 -17.35
CA ARG A 159 -16.68 -14.78 -18.53
C ARG A 159 -15.34 -15.34 -19.00
N LEU A 160 -15.14 -16.63 -18.77
CA LEU A 160 -13.96 -17.37 -19.22
C LEU A 160 -14.22 -17.92 -20.62
N THR A 161 -13.34 -17.64 -21.57
CA THR A 161 -13.41 -18.17 -22.94
C THR A 161 -12.11 -18.88 -23.29
N VAL A 162 -12.20 -20.15 -23.67
CA VAL A 162 -11.06 -20.88 -24.23
C VAL A 162 -11.20 -20.90 -25.75
N GLN A 163 -10.12 -20.55 -26.44
CA GLN A 163 -10.01 -20.50 -27.89
C GLN A 163 -8.85 -21.39 -28.34
N ALA A 164 -9.12 -22.34 -29.23
CA ALA A 164 -8.08 -23.09 -29.93
C ALA A 164 -7.91 -22.53 -31.35
N ILE A 165 -6.66 -22.55 -31.84
CA ILE A 165 -6.27 -22.08 -33.16
C ILE A 165 -5.50 -23.20 -33.86
N ASP A 166 -5.97 -23.63 -35.02
CA ASP A 166 -5.29 -24.66 -35.81
C ASP A 166 -4.17 -24.12 -36.71
N SER A 167 -3.48 -25.05 -37.37
CA SER A 167 -2.40 -24.74 -38.31
C SER A 167 -2.84 -23.96 -39.56
N ALA A 168 -4.13 -23.97 -39.89
CA ALA A 168 -4.74 -23.17 -40.95
C ALA A 168 -5.31 -21.82 -40.43
N ASN A 169 -5.07 -21.48 -39.16
CA ASN A 169 -5.61 -20.33 -38.43
C ASN A 169 -7.14 -20.35 -38.26
N ALA A 170 -7.80 -21.50 -38.41
CA ALA A 170 -9.20 -21.63 -38.02
C ALA A 170 -9.31 -21.61 -36.49
N THR A 171 -10.32 -20.91 -35.97
CA THR A 171 -10.53 -20.74 -34.53
C THR A 171 -11.85 -21.32 -34.10
N PHE A 172 -11.85 -22.05 -32.98
CA PHE A 172 -13.06 -22.56 -32.34
C PHE A 172 -12.98 -22.29 -30.84
N LYS A 173 -14.10 -21.89 -30.24
CA LYS A 173 -14.17 -21.33 -28.89
C LYS A 173 -15.25 -21.98 -28.05
N SER A 174 -15.01 -22.03 -26.75
CA SER A 174 -16.02 -22.32 -25.73
C SER A 174 -15.97 -21.25 -24.65
N SER A 175 -17.13 -20.85 -24.13
CA SER A 175 -17.23 -19.87 -23.06
C SER A 175 -18.07 -20.41 -21.92
N ILE A 176 -17.67 -20.08 -20.71
CA ILE A 176 -18.43 -20.32 -19.49
C ILE A 176 -18.43 -19.05 -18.64
N ASN A 177 -19.44 -18.92 -17.78
CA ASN A 177 -19.45 -17.91 -16.72
C ASN A 177 -18.97 -18.57 -15.43
N ILE A 178 -18.17 -17.86 -14.65
CA ILE A 178 -17.72 -18.29 -13.33
C ILE A 178 -17.87 -17.14 -12.34
N THR A 179 -18.00 -17.47 -11.07
CA THR A 179 -17.88 -16.49 -9.98
C THR A 179 -16.63 -16.83 -9.19
N VAL A 180 -15.64 -15.96 -9.22
CA VAL A 180 -14.47 -16.10 -8.37
C VAL A 180 -14.83 -15.54 -7.01
N SER A 181 -14.98 -16.41 -6.01
CA SER A 181 -15.31 -15.98 -4.65
C SER A 181 -14.17 -15.11 -4.12
N ALA A 182 -14.50 -13.96 -3.53
CA ALA A 182 -13.65 -13.40 -2.51
C ALA A 182 -13.51 -14.49 -1.44
N GLY A 183 -12.33 -15.10 -1.32
CA GLY A 183 -12.08 -15.96 -0.17
C GLY A 183 -12.38 -15.17 1.10
N PRO A 184 -12.63 -15.82 2.25
CA PRO A 184 -12.38 -15.14 3.51
C PRO A 184 -11.01 -14.45 3.37
N PRO A 185 -10.85 -13.18 3.79
CA PRO A 185 -9.54 -12.56 3.76
C PRO A 185 -8.57 -13.58 4.36
N PRO A 186 -7.42 -13.85 3.71
CA PRO A 186 -6.44 -14.75 4.29
C PRO A 186 -6.34 -14.37 5.77
N PRO A 187 -6.42 -15.33 6.71
CA PRO A 187 -6.04 -15.00 8.07
C PRO A 187 -4.71 -14.26 7.94
N PRO A 188 -4.55 -13.05 8.50
CA PRO A 188 -3.27 -12.38 8.44
C PRO A 188 -2.22 -13.42 8.83
N PRO A 189 -1.11 -13.54 8.08
CA PRO A 189 -0.04 -14.46 8.43
C PRO A 189 0.16 -14.34 9.94
N PRO A 190 0.26 -15.46 10.69
CA PRO A 190 0.63 -15.36 12.10
C PRO A 190 1.84 -14.45 12.13
N PRO A 191 1.83 -13.33 12.89
CA PRO A 191 2.99 -12.48 12.97
C PRO A 191 4.16 -13.41 13.27
N PRO A 192 5.25 -13.40 12.46
CA PRO A 192 6.39 -14.21 12.80
C PRO A 192 6.75 -13.94 14.26
N PRO A 193 7.28 -14.91 15.01
CA PRO A 193 7.58 -14.70 16.41
C PRO A 193 8.61 -13.56 16.50
N ASN A 194 8.14 -12.34 16.80
CA ASN A 194 8.81 -11.03 16.61
C ASN A 194 9.02 -10.53 15.16
N GLY A 195 8.08 -10.71 14.24
CA GLY A 195 8.30 -10.42 12.84
C GLY A 195 7.23 -9.54 12.23
N THR A 196 7.70 -8.46 11.64
CA THR A 196 7.01 -7.69 10.61
C THR A 196 6.92 -8.49 9.31
N ASN A 197 5.96 -8.18 8.43
CA ASN A 197 5.85 -8.79 7.10
C ASN A 197 6.94 -8.32 6.11
N SER A 198 7.72 -7.32 6.50
CA SER A 198 8.91 -6.87 5.77
C SER A 198 10.14 -6.80 6.69
N PRO A 199 11.35 -6.61 6.14
CA PRO A 199 12.55 -6.26 6.93
C PRO A 199 12.42 -4.97 7.75
N VAL A 200 11.46 -4.09 7.45
CA VAL A 200 11.27 -2.83 8.16
C VAL A 200 10.71 -3.07 9.56
N LYS A 201 11.47 -2.69 10.59
CA LYS A 201 11.12 -2.75 12.02
C LYS A 201 10.67 -1.39 12.57
N HIS A 202 11.06 -0.31 11.92
CA HIS A 202 10.72 1.06 12.31
C HIS A 202 10.13 1.82 11.11
N LEU A 203 8.87 2.22 11.19
CA LEU A 203 8.26 3.17 10.26
C LEU A 203 8.23 4.55 10.91
N ILE A 204 8.79 5.55 10.23
CA ILE A 204 8.71 6.95 10.63
C ILE A 204 7.81 7.67 9.62
N VAL A 205 6.65 8.15 10.06
CA VAL A 205 5.70 8.91 9.23
C VAL A 205 5.82 10.38 9.58
N ILE A 206 6.30 11.20 8.65
CA ILE A 206 6.41 12.65 8.78
C ILE A 206 5.28 13.29 8.01
N VAL A 207 4.41 14.05 8.70
CA VAL A 207 3.31 14.77 8.08
C VAL A 207 3.60 16.26 8.09
N LEU A 208 3.88 16.79 6.91
CA LEU A 208 4.04 18.21 6.60
C LEU A 208 2.68 18.83 6.26
N GLN A 209 2.66 20.14 6.02
CA GLN A 209 1.43 20.93 5.95
C GLN A 209 1.26 21.68 4.63
N ASN A 210 0.04 21.58 4.08
CA ASN A 210 -0.58 22.51 3.15
C ASN A 210 0.18 22.74 1.83
N ARG A 211 0.56 21.66 1.13
CA ARG A 211 1.20 21.71 -0.19
C ARG A 211 0.70 20.59 -1.12
N GLY A 212 0.14 20.98 -2.26
CA GLY A 212 -0.26 20.07 -3.32
C GLY A 212 0.92 19.46 -4.09
N PHE A 213 0.66 18.36 -4.79
CA PHE A 213 1.68 17.68 -5.58
C PHE A 213 2.24 18.59 -6.68
N ASP A 214 1.38 19.15 -7.54
CA ASP A 214 1.83 20.01 -8.64
C ASP A 214 2.58 21.25 -8.14
N HIS A 215 2.20 21.77 -6.98
CA HIS A 215 2.85 22.94 -6.39
C HIS A 215 4.32 22.68 -6.00
N LEU A 216 4.69 21.46 -5.64
CA LEU A 216 6.08 21.13 -5.23
C LEU A 216 6.85 20.32 -6.26
N PHE A 217 6.18 19.42 -6.99
CA PHE A 217 6.79 18.44 -7.87
C PHE A 217 6.20 18.45 -9.28
N GLY A 218 5.20 19.30 -9.57
CA GLY A 218 4.51 19.31 -10.86
C GLY A 218 5.41 19.62 -12.07
N THR A 219 6.57 20.23 -11.85
CA THR A 219 7.58 20.48 -12.90
C THR A 219 8.76 19.51 -12.84
N MET A 220 8.75 18.54 -11.91
CA MET A 220 9.82 17.55 -11.80
C MET A 220 9.76 16.58 -13.00
N PRO A 221 10.88 16.29 -13.66
CA PRO A 221 10.88 15.33 -14.76
C PRO A 221 10.40 13.93 -14.33
N GLY A 222 9.55 13.31 -15.15
CA GLY A 222 9.13 11.91 -14.98
C GLY A 222 7.84 11.69 -14.18
N VAL A 223 7.18 12.76 -13.70
CA VAL A 223 5.89 12.67 -13.01
C VAL A 223 4.72 13.03 -13.92
N GLU A 224 3.51 12.63 -13.55
CA GLU A 224 2.27 13.23 -14.05
C GLU A 224 2.14 14.68 -13.53
N GLY A 225 2.68 15.62 -14.30
CA GLY A 225 2.88 17.01 -13.88
C GLY A 225 2.30 18.07 -14.81
N ILE A 226 2.60 19.33 -14.49
CA ILE A 226 2.08 20.54 -15.13
C ILE A 226 2.54 20.62 -16.59
N ASN A 227 1.59 20.75 -17.51
CA ASN A 227 1.86 21.12 -18.90
C ASN A 227 0.65 21.83 -19.53
N PRO A 228 0.79 22.61 -20.62
CA PRO A 228 -0.32 23.38 -21.19
C PRO A 228 -1.55 22.60 -21.66
N SER A 229 -1.47 21.27 -21.73
CA SER A 229 -2.59 20.41 -22.15
C SER A 229 -3.40 19.82 -21.00
N VAL A 230 -2.98 20.01 -19.74
CA VAL A 230 -3.69 19.45 -18.58
C VAL A 230 -4.96 20.23 -18.25
N PRO A 231 -5.98 19.58 -17.63
CA PRO A 231 -7.18 20.25 -17.15
C PRO A 231 -6.85 21.43 -16.24
N GLY A 232 -7.60 22.53 -16.36
CA GLY A 232 -7.42 23.69 -15.50
C GLY A 232 -6.09 24.45 -15.68
N TYR A 233 -5.30 24.19 -16.73
CA TYR A 233 -4.03 24.92 -16.95
C TYR A 233 -4.26 26.42 -17.18
N THR A 234 -5.33 26.81 -17.86
CA THR A 234 -5.74 28.21 -17.95
C THR A 234 -7.09 28.36 -17.25
N GLN A 235 -7.11 29.17 -16.21
CA GLN A 235 -8.31 29.44 -15.40
C GLN A 235 -8.66 30.92 -15.49
N LEU A 236 -9.90 31.26 -15.15
CA LEU A 236 -10.27 32.65 -14.95
C LEU A 236 -10.15 33.00 -13.47
N ASP A 237 -9.57 34.16 -13.15
CA ASP A 237 -9.65 34.74 -11.82
C ASP A 237 -11.07 35.27 -11.52
N ALA A 238 -11.28 35.78 -10.30
CA ALA A 238 -12.57 36.33 -9.90
C ALA A 238 -13.03 37.56 -10.73
N ASN A 239 -12.13 38.19 -11.49
CA ASN A 239 -12.41 39.32 -12.38
C ASN A 239 -12.56 38.89 -13.85
N GLY A 240 -12.41 37.60 -14.16
CA GLY A 240 -12.48 37.07 -15.52
C GLY A 240 -11.17 37.15 -16.31
N ASN A 241 -10.03 37.45 -15.68
CA ASN A 241 -8.73 37.44 -16.34
C ASN A 241 -8.15 36.03 -16.42
N PRO A 242 -7.51 35.64 -17.54
CA PRO A 242 -6.84 34.35 -17.64
C PRO A 242 -5.59 34.28 -16.74
N VAL A 243 -5.46 33.17 -16.02
CA VAL A 243 -4.32 32.85 -15.15
C VAL A 243 -3.80 31.47 -15.52
N THR A 244 -2.48 31.35 -15.65
CA THR A 244 -1.78 30.08 -15.86
C THR A 244 -0.81 29.82 -14.72
N PRO A 245 -0.37 28.55 -14.53
CA PRO A 245 0.66 28.23 -13.55
C PRO A 245 1.90 29.09 -13.70
N SER A 246 2.46 29.52 -12.57
CA SER A 246 3.62 30.42 -12.55
C SER A 246 4.63 30.04 -11.47
N LEU A 247 5.92 30.12 -11.81
CA LEU A 247 7.01 29.87 -10.85
C LEU A 247 6.99 30.88 -9.70
N ILE A 248 7.00 30.37 -8.47
CA ILE A 248 7.18 31.14 -7.25
C ILE A 248 8.66 31.22 -6.90
N THR A 249 9.19 32.43 -6.80
CA THR A 249 10.60 32.70 -6.43
C THR A 249 10.76 33.14 -4.97
N ALA A 250 9.66 33.39 -4.26
CA ALA A 250 9.68 33.71 -2.83
C ALA A 250 9.64 32.43 -1.98
N ALA A 251 10.54 32.32 -1.01
CA ALA A 251 10.59 31.17 -0.10
C ALA A 251 9.41 31.12 0.89
N SER A 252 8.73 32.26 1.09
CA SER A 252 7.52 32.36 1.91
C SER A 252 6.37 32.95 1.11
N THR A 253 5.21 32.35 1.25
CA THR A 253 3.96 32.74 0.60
C THR A 253 2.87 32.95 1.65
N SER A 254 1.83 33.70 1.30
CA SER A 254 0.61 33.77 2.10
C SER A 254 -0.14 32.44 2.05
N ASP A 255 -0.84 32.14 3.13
CA ASP A 255 -1.73 30.98 3.20
C ASP A 255 -2.99 31.23 2.38
N VAL A 256 -3.22 30.39 1.37
CA VAL A 256 -4.40 30.47 0.51
C VAL A 256 -5.52 29.64 1.11
N ASN A 257 -6.77 29.96 0.79
CA ASN A 257 -7.92 29.33 1.44
C ASN A 257 -8.04 27.85 1.06
N HIS A 258 -8.06 26.99 2.07
CA HIS A 258 -8.17 25.53 1.94
C HIS A 258 -9.26 24.96 2.85
N SER A 259 -10.33 25.74 3.05
CA SER A 259 -11.56 25.23 3.68
C SER A 259 -12.26 24.21 2.77
N ARG A 260 -13.01 23.28 3.34
CA ARG A 260 -13.80 22.30 2.59
C ARG A 260 -14.71 22.94 1.53
N SER A 261 -15.40 24.03 1.89
CA SER A 261 -16.27 24.75 0.94
C SER A 261 -15.50 25.32 -0.24
N THR A 262 -14.30 25.84 0.03
CA THR A 262 -13.42 26.40 -1.00
C THR A 262 -12.83 25.30 -1.89
N TYR A 263 -12.43 24.17 -1.31
CA TYR A 263 -11.99 22.99 -2.07
C TYR A 263 -13.06 22.51 -3.05
N LEU A 264 -14.29 22.32 -2.58
CA LEU A 264 -15.40 21.88 -3.43
C LEU A 264 -15.70 22.87 -4.57
N ALA A 265 -15.56 24.18 -4.29
CA ALA A 265 -15.74 25.21 -5.30
C ALA A 265 -14.60 25.23 -6.34
N ALA A 266 -13.35 25.03 -5.91
CA ALA A 266 -12.16 25.00 -6.77
C ALA A 266 -12.11 23.74 -7.65
N TRP A 267 -12.52 22.59 -7.09
CA TRP A 267 -12.61 21.29 -7.75
C TRP A 267 -13.61 21.29 -8.93
N ASP A 268 -14.70 22.03 -8.79
CA ASP A 268 -15.76 22.22 -9.79
C ASP A 268 -16.22 20.91 -10.48
N ASN A 269 -16.61 19.92 -9.68
CA ASN A 269 -17.04 18.60 -10.18
C ASN A 269 -15.99 17.88 -11.04
N GLY A 270 -14.71 18.14 -10.78
CA GLY A 270 -13.58 17.51 -11.45
C GLY A 270 -13.06 18.29 -12.67
N ALA A 271 -13.57 19.49 -12.93
CA ALA A 271 -13.02 20.36 -13.99
C ALA A 271 -11.66 20.97 -13.59
N MET A 272 -11.39 21.10 -12.28
CA MET A 272 -10.13 21.60 -11.72
C MET A 272 -9.74 23.02 -12.19
N ASP A 273 -10.72 23.86 -12.52
CA ASP A 273 -10.53 25.12 -13.26
C ASP A 273 -10.96 26.39 -12.50
N LYS A 274 -11.26 26.27 -11.20
CA LYS A 274 -11.75 27.39 -10.37
C LYS A 274 -10.81 27.85 -9.25
N TYR A 275 -9.63 27.26 -9.11
CA TYR A 275 -8.65 27.65 -8.10
C TYR A 275 -8.29 29.15 -8.17
N ALA A 276 -8.03 29.69 -9.36
CA ALA A 276 -7.73 31.11 -9.53
C ALA A 276 -8.89 32.01 -9.09
N ALA A 277 -10.14 31.60 -9.35
CA ALA A 277 -11.33 32.33 -8.97
C ALA A 277 -11.65 32.25 -7.47
N THR A 278 -11.48 31.08 -6.85
CA THR A 278 -11.90 30.81 -5.46
C THR A 278 -10.78 31.06 -4.44
N ASN A 279 -9.54 30.77 -4.81
CA ASN A 279 -8.37 30.80 -3.94
C ASN A 279 -7.40 31.94 -4.31
N GLY A 280 -7.71 32.66 -5.38
CA GLY A 280 -6.90 33.75 -5.92
C GLY A 280 -5.77 33.25 -6.83
N MET A 281 -5.20 34.16 -7.61
CA MET A 281 -4.16 33.84 -8.61
C MET A 281 -2.92 33.16 -8.00
N LEU A 282 -2.61 33.44 -6.73
CA LEU A 282 -1.49 32.80 -6.03
C LEU A 282 -1.64 31.27 -5.98
N SER A 283 -2.85 30.73 -5.89
CA SER A 283 -3.09 29.28 -5.85
C SER A 283 -2.57 28.54 -7.09
N MET A 284 -2.38 29.24 -8.22
CA MET A 284 -1.80 28.70 -9.44
C MET A 284 -0.26 28.65 -9.42
N GLY A 285 0.38 29.16 -8.37
CA GLY A 285 1.83 29.16 -8.28
C GLY A 285 2.40 27.77 -7.98
N HIS A 286 3.60 27.50 -8.48
CA HIS A 286 4.36 26.28 -8.19
C HIS A 286 5.84 26.60 -7.92
N TYR A 287 6.56 25.69 -7.27
CA TYR A 287 8.01 25.73 -7.15
C TYR A 287 8.68 24.81 -8.18
N ASP A 288 10.01 24.94 -8.31
CA ASP A 288 10.89 24.00 -8.99
C ASP A 288 12.22 23.87 -8.19
N ASP A 289 13.18 23.11 -8.71
CA ASP A 289 14.49 22.92 -8.08
C ASP A 289 15.39 24.16 -8.03
N SER A 290 14.99 25.28 -8.64
CA SER A 290 15.70 26.56 -8.46
C SER A 290 15.45 27.18 -7.08
N MET A 291 14.38 26.78 -6.39
CA MET A 291 14.04 27.23 -5.04
C MET A 291 14.89 26.49 -4.00
N PRO A 292 15.72 27.18 -3.19
CA PRO A 292 16.47 26.54 -2.13
C PRO A 292 15.55 25.77 -1.16
N GLY A 293 15.87 24.51 -0.91
CA GLY A 293 15.07 23.57 -0.15
C GLY A 293 14.25 22.63 -1.04
N VAL A 294 13.63 23.12 -2.11
CA VAL A 294 12.86 22.28 -3.04
C VAL A 294 13.80 21.37 -3.84
N ASP A 295 15.00 21.86 -4.18
CA ASP A 295 16.12 21.05 -4.71
C ASP A 295 16.40 19.80 -3.84
N LYS A 296 16.32 19.94 -2.52
CA LYS A 296 16.52 18.82 -1.59
C LYS A 296 15.36 17.84 -1.62
N LEU A 297 14.13 18.35 -1.66
CA LEU A 297 12.93 17.51 -1.77
C LEU A 297 12.98 16.68 -3.06
N TRP A 298 13.34 17.30 -4.19
CA TRP A 298 13.53 16.62 -5.46
C TRP A 298 14.67 15.61 -5.41
N THR A 299 15.79 15.95 -4.77
CA THR A 299 16.91 15.02 -4.58
C THR A 299 16.47 13.75 -3.84
N TRP A 300 15.70 13.88 -2.75
CA TRP A 300 15.18 12.71 -2.02
C TRP A 300 14.20 11.90 -2.85
N ALA A 301 13.27 12.57 -3.55
CA ALA A 301 12.28 11.94 -4.42
C ALA A 301 12.93 11.17 -5.59
N GLN A 302 13.92 11.77 -6.25
CA GLN A 302 14.65 11.16 -7.38
C GLN A 302 15.61 10.07 -6.96
N THR A 303 16.12 10.12 -5.72
CA THR A 303 17.01 9.08 -5.20
C THR A 303 16.21 7.83 -4.80
N TYR A 304 15.06 8.02 -4.12
CA TYR A 304 14.25 6.93 -3.60
C TYR A 304 12.93 6.80 -4.38
N ALA A 305 11.80 6.65 -3.69
CA ALA A 305 10.49 6.51 -4.33
C ALA A 305 9.60 7.72 -4.04
N LEU A 306 8.96 8.25 -5.08
CA LEU A 306 7.92 9.28 -5.03
C LEU A 306 6.60 8.68 -5.55
N ALA A 307 5.46 9.01 -4.96
CA ALA A 307 4.16 8.75 -5.56
C ALA A 307 3.57 10.04 -6.13
N ASP A 308 3.18 10.00 -7.41
CA ASP A 308 2.53 11.11 -8.11
C ASP A 308 1.02 10.93 -8.27
N ASN A 309 0.48 9.81 -7.78
CA ASN A 309 -0.95 9.50 -7.75
C ASN A 309 -1.44 9.26 -6.30
N TYR A 310 -0.93 10.08 -5.37
CA TYR A 310 -1.27 10.04 -3.96
C TYR A 310 -2.13 11.26 -3.57
N PHE A 311 -3.26 11.01 -2.91
CA PHE A 311 -4.27 12.02 -2.62
C PHE A 311 -4.43 12.26 -1.12
N SER A 312 -4.87 13.47 -0.78
CA SER A 312 -5.50 13.71 0.51
C SER A 312 -6.76 12.83 0.64
N SER A 313 -7.00 12.21 1.81
CA SER A 313 -8.12 11.27 1.99
C SER A 313 -9.53 11.86 1.92
N THR A 314 -9.67 13.19 2.04
CA THR A 314 -10.93 13.91 1.83
C THR A 314 -10.66 15.34 1.33
N MET A 315 -11.66 15.97 0.68
CA MET A 315 -11.64 17.41 0.39
C MET A 315 -11.89 18.21 1.68
N SER A 316 -10.91 18.21 2.58
CA SER A 316 -10.98 18.90 3.87
C SER A 316 -9.59 19.38 4.32
N ASN A 317 -9.52 19.90 5.54
CA ASN A 317 -8.32 20.46 6.15
C ASN A 317 -7.54 19.43 6.98
N GLY A 318 -6.32 19.80 7.38
CA GLY A 318 -5.37 19.00 8.15
C GLY A 318 -5.93 18.08 9.23
N PRO A 319 -6.75 18.54 10.20
CA PRO A 319 -7.29 17.64 11.23
C PRO A 319 -8.08 16.45 10.67
N SER A 320 -8.86 16.66 9.59
CA SER A 320 -9.60 15.55 8.96
C SER A 320 -8.64 14.52 8.38
N GLN A 321 -7.58 15.00 7.72
CA GLN A 321 -6.55 14.19 7.08
C GLN A 321 -5.79 13.32 8.09
N GLN A 322 -5.42 13.91 9.22
CA GLN A 322 -4.78 13.20 10.32
C GLN A 322 -5.69 12.13 10.94
N LEU A 323 -7.01 12.39 11.02
CA LEU A 323 -7.97 11.38 11.47
C LEU A 323 -8.05 10.19 10.50
N TYR A 324 -7.97 10.41 9.17
CA TYR A 324 -7.84 9.31 8.20
C TYR A 324 -6.55 8.50 8.41
N LEU A 325 -5.43 9.16 8.74
CA LEU A 325 -4.17 8.47 9.06
C LEU A 325 -4.25 7.63 10.34
N ALA A 326 -5.06 8.03 11.32
CA ALA A 326 -5.20 7.32 12.59
C ALA A 326 -6.32 6.29 12.61
N ALA A 327 -7.40 6.49 11.85
CA ALA A 327 -8.64 5.74 12.01
C ALA A 327 -9.36 5.39 10.70
N ALA A 328 -8.76 5.71 9.54
CA ALA A 328 -9.38 5.57 8.22
C ALA A 328 -10.75 6.26 8.11
N SER A 329 -11.02 7.26 8.96
CA SER A 329 -12.26 8.03 8.98
C SER A 329 -12.05 9.29 9.80
N ASP A 330 -12.60 10.39 9.30
CA ASP A 330 -12.78 11.63 10.04
C ASP A 330 -14.18 11.73 10.68
N ASN A 331 -14.91 10.62 10.82
CA ASN A 331 -16.29 10.60 11.33
C ASN A 331 -17.25 11.53 10.54
N ASN A 332 -16.96 11.79 9.26
CA ASN A 332 -17.74 12.65 8.37
C ASN A 332 -17.91 14.10 8.90
N PHE A 333 -16.88 14.66 9.55
CA PHE A 333 -16.93 16.04 10.02
C PHE A 333 -16.94 17.02 8.82
N PRO A 334 -17.94 17.93 8.71
CA PRO A 334 -18.02 18.86 7.59
C PRO A 334 -17.18 20.14 7.80
N TYR A 335 -16.52 20.29 8.96
CA TYR A 335 -15.75 21.49 9.35
C TYR A 335 -14.60 21.13 10.30
N SER A 336 -13.72 22.10 10.55
CA SER A 336 -12.60 21.95 11.51
C SER A 336 -13.10 21.90 12.96
N VAL A 337 -12.66 20.90 13.72
CA VAL A 337 -12.93 20.74 15.15
C VAL A 337 -11.63 20.72 15.94
N GLN A 338 -11.67 21.15 17.20
CA GLN A 338 -10.53 20.98 18.12
C GLN A 338 -10.51 19.57 18.74
N PRO A 339 -9.34 19.04 19.11
CA PRO A 339 -9.25 17.82 19.88
C PRO A 339 -9.89 18.01 21.26
N TYR A 340 -10.52 16.97 21.77
CA TYR A 340 -11.17 17.00 23.08
C TYR A 340 -10.17 16.85 24.25
N TYR A 341 -9.06 16.14 24.02
CA TYR A 341 -8.04 15.85 25.03
C TYR A 341 -6.71 16.55 24.73
N GLY A 342 -5.78 16.51 25.70
CA GLY A 342 -4.42 17.01 25.56
C GLY A 342 -4.03 18.05 26.63
N PRO A 343 -2.82 18.63 26.54
CA PRO A 343 -2.37 19.69 27.43
C PRO A 343 -2.66 21.11 26.91
N CYS A 344 -2.91 21.28 25.62
CA CYS A 344 -3.03 22.60 24.96
C CYS A 344 -4.29 22.75 24.10
N GLN A 345 -5.27 21.86 24.27
CA GLN A 345 -6.56 21.92 23.62
C GLN A 345 -7.25 23.26 23.88
N LYS A 346 -7.81 23.83 22.82
CA LYS A 346 -8.63 25.05 22.90
C LYS A 346 -10.07 24.65 23.17
N ALA A 347 -10.78 25.48 23.92
CA ALA A 347 -12.21 25.28 24.15
C ALA A 347 -12.96 25.34 22.81
N ASP A 348 -13.72 24.29 22.52
CA ASP A 348 -14.59 24.17 21.36
C ASP A 348 -15.86 23.43 21.77
N ALA A 349 -17.01 24.08 21.65
CA ALA A 349 -18.29 23.50 22.02
C ALA A 349 -18.72 22.36 21.07
N ALA A 350 -18.16 22.31 19.87
CA ALA A 350 -18.41 21.24 18.90
C ALA A 350 -17.51 20.01 19.12
N ALA A 351 -16.41 20.14 19.85
CA ALA A 351 -15.49 19.04 20.12
C ALA A 351 -16.17 17.95 20.94
N LYS A 352 -16.05 16.70 20.48
CA LYS A 352 -16.57 15.51 21.17
C LYS A 352 -15.48 14.44 21.21
N PRO A 353 -15.40 13.65 22.30
CA PRO A 353 -14.50 12.52 22.35
C PRO A 353 -14.96 11.42 21.39
N PHE A 354 -14.04 10.91 20.58
CA PHE A 354 -14.28 9.75 19.71
C PHE A 354 -13.99 8.44 20.45
N SER A 355 -14.78 7.43 20.13
CA SER A 355 -14.72 6.09 20.75
C SER A 355 -14.59 4.95 19.73
N PHE A 356 -14.60 5.26 18.44
CA PHE A 356 -14.28 4.27 17.42
C PHE A 356 -12.77 3.98 17.40
N ARG A 357 -12.43 2.79 16.89
CA ARG A 357 -11.08 2.25 16.99
C ARG A 357 -10.11 2.99 16.09
N THR A 358 -8.89 3.19 16.58
CA THR A 358 -7.73 3.72 15.84
C THR A 358 -6.67 2.65 15.60
N VAL A 359 -5.72 2.92 14.72
CA VAL A 359 -4.51 2.12 14.55
C VAL A 359 -3.66 2.12 15.84
N GLY A 360 -3.72 3.18 16.64
CA GLY A 360 -3.11 3.24 17.97
C GLY A 360 -3.66 2.17 18.93
N ASP A 361 -4.97 1.92 18.88
CA ASP A 361 -5.62 0.86 19.66
C ASP A 361 -5.23 -0.53 19.17
N GLN A 362 -5.07 -0.71 17.86
CA GLN A 362 -4.57 -1.95 17.28
C GLN A 362 -3.14 -2.24 17.73
N MET A 363 -2.26 -1.24 17.65
CA MET A 363 -0.86 -1.37 18.06
C MET A 363 -0.74 -1.64 19.57
N ASN A 364 -1.52 -0.96 20.41
CA ASN A 364 -1.58 -1.24 21.84
C ASN A 364 -2.01 -2.69 22.13
N ALA A 365 -3.07 -3.17 21.47
CA ALA A 365 -3.57 -4.54 21.65
C ALA A 365 -2.57 -5.60 21.20
N SER A 366 -1.75 -5.31 20.19
CA SER A 366 -0.74 -6.23 19.64
C SER A 366 0.67 -6.02 20.20
N SER A 367 0.83 -5.17 21.24
CA SER A 367 2.14 -4.81 21.80
C SER A 367 3.14 -4.25 20.77
N VAL A 368 2.64 -3.63 19.70
CA VAL A 368 3.45 -2.89 18.73
C VAL A 368 3.72 -1.51 19.32
N THR A 369 5.00 -1.16 19.51
CA THR A 369 5.36 0.12 20.11
C THR A 369 5.11 1.24 19.12
N TRP A 370 4.45 2.30 19.57
CA TRP A 370 4.20 3.46 18.74
C TRP A 370 4.25 4.75 19.52
N ALA A 371 4.52 5.86 18.83
CA ALA A 371 4.48 7.18 19.42
C ALA A 371 4.14 8.27 18.41
N TRP A 372 3.46 9.31 18.89
CA TRP A 372 3.32 10.59 18.22
C TRP A 372 4.30 11.58 18.84
N PHE A 373 5.28 12.00 18.06
CA PHE A 373 6.28 12.98 18.44
C PHE A 373 5.96 14.32 17.80
N ALA A 374 5.67 15.32 18.61
CA ALA A 374 5.44 16.67 18.13
C ALA A 374 6.51 17.64 18.63
N GLU A 375 6.98 18.54 17.77
CA GLU A 375 7.82 19.64 18.23
C GLU A 375 7.04 20.52 19.22
N ASN A 376 7.69 20.83 20.34
CA ASN A 376 7.20 21.69 21.40
C ASN A 376 5.95 21.14 22.11
N TYR A 377 5.76 19.81 22.12
CA TYR A 377 4.62 19.18 22.77
C TYR A 377 4.44 19.69 24.21
N ALA A 378 3.19 19.99 24.59
CA ALA A 378 2.80 20.59 25.87
C ALA A 378 3.30 22.02 26.13
N GLN A 379 4.02 22.66 25.20
CA GLN A 379 4.34 24.09 25.26
C GLN A 379 3.21 24.90 24.61
N CYS A 380 2.15 25.17 25.38
CA CYS A 380 0.96 25.86 24.86
C CYS A 380 1.29 27.30 24.45
N GLY A 381 1.05 27.64 23.18
CA GLY A 381 1.50 28.90 22.58
C GLY A 381 2.96 28.92 22.13
N GLY A 382 3.73 27.87 22.44
CA GLY A 382 5.12 27.67 22.03
C GLY A 382 5.28 26.98 20.67
N GLY A 383 4.24 26.94 19.83
CA GLY A 383 4.28 26.31 18.51
C GLY A 383 3.81 24.86 18.44
N TYR A 384 3.32 24.26 19.54
CA TYR A 384 2.57 23.00 19.42
C TYR A 384 1.19 23.25 18.78
N LEU A 385 0.80 22.40 17.84
CA LEU A 385 -0.51 22.42 17.18
C LEU A 385 -1.33 21.19 17.60
N PRO A 386 -2.20 21.29 18.63
CA PRO A 386 -3.02 20.17 19.12
C PRO A 386 -3.97 19.62 18.05
N VAL A 387 -4.53 20.52 17.24
CA VAL A 387 -5.44 20.21 16.13
C VAL A 387 -4.86 19.19 15.15
N GLN A 388 -3.54 19.15 15.00
CA GLN A 388 -2.85 18.23 14.09
C GLN A 388 -2.52 16.86 14.72
N ASN A 389 -2.83 16.62 16.00
CA ASN A 389 -2.64 15.33 16.64
C ASN A 389 -3.96 14.54 16.68
N PRO A 390 -4.15 13.54 15.81
CA PRO A 390 -5.42 12.82 15.70
C PRO A 390 -5.71 11.97 16.95
N PHE A 391 -4.68 11.52 17.66
CA PHE A 391 -4.85 10.70 18.88
C PHE A 391 -5.38 11.52 20.07
N GLN A 392 -5.43 12.85 20.00
CA GLN A 392 -6.05 13.68 21.04
C GLN A 392 -7.57 13.84 20.88
N TYR A 393 -8.15 13.30 19.79
CA TYR A 393 -9.60 13.27 19.60
C TYR A 393 -10.25 12.05 20.27
N PHE A 394 -9.48 11.00 20.57
CA PHE A 394 -10.01 9.70 21.01
C PHE A 394 -9.86 9.48 22.52
N THR A 395 -10.91 8.92 23.14
CA THR A 395 -10.88 8.55 24.56
C THR A 395 -9.84 7.46 24.85
N SER A 396 -9.60 6.53 23.93
CA SER A 396 -8.68 5.42 24.14
C SER A 396 -7.21 5.85 24.24
N THR A 397 -6.86 6.99 23.65
CA THR A 397 -5.51 7.56 23.66
C THR A 397 -5.40 8.82 24.52
N GLN A 398 -6.43 9.14 25.31
CA GLN A 398 -6.37 10.26 26.26
C GLN A 398 -5.22 10.07 27.25
N ASN A 399 -4.39 11.10 27.45
CA ASN A 399 -3.26 11.10 28.39
C ASN A 399 -2.25 9.94 28.23
N THR A 400 -2.17 9.34 27.04
CA THR A 400 -1.21 8.25 26.78
C THR A 400 0.24 8.74 26.83
N SER A 401 1.15 7.88 27.31
CA SER A 401 2.61 8.10 27.24
C SER A 401 3.17 8.01 25.82
N ASN A 402 2.35 7.62 24.84
CA ASN A 402 2.74 7.53 23.43
C ASN A 402 2.77 8.89 22.74
N ILE A 403 2.14 9.93 23.31
CA ILE A 403 2.21 11.29 22.77
C ILE A 403 3.27 12.05 23.56
N LYS A 404 4.31 12.53 22.87
CA LYS A 404 5.46 13.15 23.54
C LYS A 404 6.15 14.20 22.65
N ASP A 405 7.05 14.95 23.27
CA ASP A 405 7.86 15.96 22.56
C ASP A 405 8.89 15.30 21.64
N LEU A 406 9.18 15.94 20.51
CA LEU A 406 10.14 15.46 19.51
C LEU A 406 11.54 15.17 20.09
N SER A 407 11.96 15.86 21.14
CA SER A 407 13.22 15.53 21.84
C SER A 407 13.32 14.05 22.23
N ASN A 408 12.21 13.42 22.60
CA ASN A 408 12.17 11.99 22.96
C ASN A 408 12.42 11.08 21.75
N PHE A 409 12.09 11.51 20.53
CA PHE A 409 12.41 10.76 19.32
C PHE A 409 13.93 10.69 19.16
N TYR A 410 14.63 11.81 19.32
CA TYR A 410 16.09 11.84 19.21
C TYR A 410 16.79 11.05 20.32
N THR A 411 16.23 11.04 21.54
CA THR A 411 16.70 10.15 22.61
C THR A 411 16.54 8.68 22.22
N ALA A 412 15.37 8.29 21.70
CA ALA A 412 15.11 6.92 21.25
C ALA A 412 16.00 6.51 20.07
N LEU A 413 16.23 7.43 19.12
CA LEU A 413 17.12 7.25 17.99
C LEU A 413 18.57 7.01 18.42
N THR A 414 19.05 7.80 19.39
CA THR A 414 20.41 7.68 19.94
C THR A 414 20.59 6.37 20.71
N ASN A 415 19.57 5.94 21.43
CA ASN A 415 19.63 4.76 22.28
C ASN A 415 19.33 3.44 21.54
N GLY A 416 18.96 3.49 20.25
CA GLY A 416 18.53 2.30 19.50
C GLY A 416 17.20 1.72 20.02
N THR A 417 16.32 2.56 20.56
CA THR A 417 15.03 2.17 21.14
C THR A 417 13.86 2.84 20.43
N LEU A 418 13.97 3.05 19.11
CA LEU A 418 12.87 3.63 18.34
C LEU A 418 11.59 2.77 18.49
N PRO A 419 10.41 3.41 18.57
CA PRO A 419 9.16 2.70 18.42
C PRO A 419 9.07 2.01 17.06
N SER A 420 8.26 0.95 16.96
CA SER A 420 7.93 0.32 15.68
C SER A 420 7.25 1.30 14.72
N VAL A 421 6.36 2.17 15.23
CA VAL A 421 5.71 3.23 14.42
C VAL A 421 5.87 4.59 15.10
N SER A 422 6.54 5.51 14.44
CA SER A 422 6.78 6.87 14.92
C SER A 422 6.12 7.88 14.00
N TYR A 423 5.15 8.64 14.50
CA TYR A 423 4.60 9.79 13.78
C TYR A 423 5.35 11.05 14.20
N ILE A 424 5.72 11.90 13.23
CA ILE A 424 6.48 13.13 13.45
C ILE A 424 5.64 14.31 12.99
N GLN A 425 5.36 15.22 13.93
CA GLN A 425 4.65 16.47 13.68
C GLN A 425 5.61 17.65 13.93
N PRO A 426 6.08 18.32 12.87
CA PRO A 426 6.89 19.52 13.03
C PRO A 426 6.08 20.70 13.58
N ASN A 427 6.77 21.68 14.15
CA ASN A 427 6.19 22.96 14.54
C ASN A 427 5.87 23.81 13.30
N PRO A 428 5.10 24.91 13.43
CA PRO A 428 4.73 25.78 12.31
C PRO A 428 5.90 26.19 11.40
N GLY A 429 7.06 26.53 11.98
CA GLY A 429 8.24 26.98 11.23
C GLY A 429 8.94 25.89 10.41
N HIS A 430 8.73 24.62 10.77
CA HIS A 430 9.29 23.45 10.08
C HIS A 430 8.25 22.66 9.28
N SER A 431 6.98 23.05 9.33
CA SER A 431 5.86 22.27 8.80
C SER A 431 5.63 22.39 7.29
N THR A 432 6.25 23.36 6.62
CA THR A 432 5.93 23.84 5.26
C THR A 432 4.59 24.59 5.11
N HIS A 433 3.75 24.74 6.15
CA HIS A 433 2.52 25.53 6.06
C HIS A 433 2.81 26.98 5.59
N PRO A 434 2.12 27.54 4.57
CA PRO A 434 2.37 28.92 4.15
C PRO A 434 2.05 29.90 5.30
N GLY A 435 2.72 31.06 5.33
CA GLY A 435 2.57 32.03 6.42
C GLY A 435 3.17 31.63 7.80
N SER A 436 3.52 30.36 8.01
CA SER A 436 4.09 29.86 9.28
C SER A 436 5.62 29.73 9.26
N GLY A 437 6.25 29.90 8.10
CA GLY A 437 7.68 29.74 7.88
C GLY A 437 8.04 29.88 6.40
N SER A 438 9.23 29.40 6.01
CA SER A 438 9.64 29.33 4.61
C SER A 438 9.78 27.88 4.17
N ILE A 439 9.53 27.60 2.88
CA ILE A 439 9.74 26.27 2.30
C ILE A 439 11.19 25.82 2.45
N THR A 440 12.13 26.77 2.34
CA THR A 440 13.57 26.54 2.53
C THR A 440 13.89 26.10 3.96
N THR A 441 13.36 26.78 4.97
CA THR A 441 13.60 26.44 6.39
C THR A 441 13.06 25.04 6.70
N ALA A 442 11.83 24.75 6.27
CA ALA A 442 11.21 23.46 6.50
C ALA A 442 11.93 22.31 5.76
N ALA A 443 12.32 22.51 4.50
CA ALA A 443 13.08 21.52 3.75
C ALA A 443 14.48 21.27 4.33
N ASN A 444 15.16 22.31 4.84
CA ASN A 444 16.45 22.14 5.53
C ASN A 444 16.30 21.38 6.85
N TRP A 445 15.23 21.64 7.62
CA TRP A 445 14.93 20.88 8.83
C TRP A 445 14.68 19.40 8.49
N LEU A 446 13.87 19.13 7.46
CA LEU A 446 13.54 17.79 7.01
C LEU A 446 14.78 17.02 6.53
N ASP A 447 15.62 17.65 5.70
CA ASP A 447 16.89 17.08 5.25
C ASP A 447 17.80 16.73 6.43
N GLY A 448 17.92 17.62 7.42
CA GLY A 448 18.66 17.36 8.64
C GLY A 448 18.06 16.23 9.49
N PHE A 449 16.73 16.13 9.57
CA PHE A 449 16.03 15.04 10.25
C PHE A 449 16.34 13.70 9.59
N ILE A 450 16.16 13.58 8.27
CA ILE A 450 16.39 12.34 7.50
C ILE A 450 17.85 11.90 7.66
N LYS A 451 18.81 12.83 7.54
CA LYS A 451 20.24 12.52 7.71
C LYS A 451 20.58 11.99 9.10
N LYS A 452 19.93 12.48 10.16
CA LYS A 452 20.09 11.93 11.52
C LYS A 452 19.55 10.50 11.61
N VAL A 453 18.42 10.22 10.98
CA VAL A 453 17.86 8.85 10.92
C VAL A 453 18.81 7.92 10.18
N GLN A 454 19.32 8.33 9.01
CA GLN A 454 20.28 7.53 8.22
C GLN A 454 21.60 7.27 8.95
N ALA A 455 22.05 8.20 9.79
CA ALA A 455 23.25 8.04 10.59
C ALA A 455 23.06 7.17 11.85
N SER A 456 21.81 6.79 12.17
CA SER A 456 21.50 6.00 13.36
C SER A 456 21.72 4.50 13.16
N SER A 457 21.87 3.75 14.25
CA SER A 457 21.96 2.29 14.22
C SER A 457 20.65 1.61 13.78
N SER A 458 19.51 2.32 13.81
CA SER A 458 18.21 1.83 13.35
C SER A 458 18.00 2.00 11.85
N TRP A 459 18.89 2.69 11.11
CA TRP A 459 18.71 2.89 9.67
C TRP A 459 18.52 1.59 8.86
N PRO A 460 19.27 0.49 9.10
CA PRO A 460 19.18 -0.73 8.28
C PRO A 460 17.80 -1.40 8.24
N ASP A 461 16.93 -1.11 9.20
CA ASP A 461 15.58 -1.63 9.31
C ASP A 461 14.50 -0.53 9.45
N THR A 462 14.82 0.69 8.99
CA THR A 462 13.90 1.83 9.01
C THR A 462 13.34 2.16 7.62
N ALA A 463 12.07 2.55 7.57
CA ALA A 463 11.48 3.30 6.46
C ALA A 463 10.98 4.66 6.95
N VAL A 464 11.34 5.72 6.23
CA VAL A 464 10.82 7.07 6.44
C VAL A 464 9.81 7.37 5.33
N VAL A 465 8.58 7.67 5.72
CA VAL A 465 7.49 8.09 4.84
C VAL A 465 7.22 9.56 5.09
N ILE A 466 7.28 10.36 4.04
CA ILE A 466 7.05 11.81 4.11
C ILE A 466 5.82 12.12 3.28
N THR A 467 4.86 12.81 3.87
CA THR A 467 3.68 13.27 3.15
C THR A 467 3.23 14.64 3.66
N TRP A 468 2.26 15.23 2.99
CA TRP A 468 1.58 16.45 3.41
C TRP A 468 0.15 16.09 3.81
N ASP A 469 -0.41 16.79 4.80
CA ASP A 469 -1.78 16.55 5.24
C ASP A 469 -2.80 16.85 4.13
N GLU A 470 -2.70 18.00 3.48
CA GLU A 470 -3.56 18.40 2.37
C GLU A 470 -2.87 19.37 1.41
N SER A 471 -3.56 19.72 0.31
CA SER A 471 -2.95 20.45 -0.79
C SER A 471 -2.75 21.95 -0.53
N GLY A 472 -3.19 22.47 0.62
CA GLY A 472 -3.12 23.87 1.02
C GLY A 472 -3.96 24.81 0.17
N GLY A 473 -4.88 24.29 -0.66
CA GLY A 473 -5.65 25.08 -1.61
C GLY A 473 -4.84 25.51 -2.83
N TRP A 474 -3.63 24.97 -3.00
CA TRP A 474 -2.84 25.12 -4.22
C TRP A 474 -3.42 24.25 -5.32
N TRP A 475 -3.34 24.75 -6.55
CA TRP A 475 -3.86 24.06 -7.73
C TRP A 475 -3.10 22.76 -7.98
N ASP A 476 -3.87 21.74 -8.34
CA ASP A 476 -3.40 20.49 -8.88
C ASP A 476 -4.32 20.13 -10.05
N HIS A 477 -3.75 19.66 -11.16
CA HIS A 477 -4.51 19.42 -12.37
C HIS A 477 -5.31 18.11 -12.36
N VAL A 478 -4.96 17.17 -11.47
CA VAL A 478 -5.58 15.83 -11.47
C VAL A 478 -6.86 15.86 -10.63
N PRO A 479 -8.03 15.57 -11.24
CA PRO A 479 -9.27 15.51 -10.49
C PRO A 479 -9.25 14.32 -9.51
N PRO A 480 -9.50 14.57 -8.22
CA PRO A 480 -9.42 13.51 -7.23
C PRO A 480 -10.59 12.51 -7.37
N PRO A 481 -10.32 11.19 -7.31
CA PRO A 481 -11.36 10.17 -7.39
C PRO A 481 -12.42 10.28 -6.27
N GLN A 482 -13.69 10.21 -6.65
CA GLN A 482 -14.82 10.23 -5.71
C GLN A 482 -15.21 8.80 -5.29
N ILE A 483 -14.43 8.22 -4.37
CA ILE A 483 -14.52 6.80 -4.00
C ILE A 483 -15.57 6.48 -2.92
N ASP A 484 -16.05 7.50 -2.22
CA ASP A 484 -17.08 7.41 -1.19
C ASP A 484 -17.86 8.74 -1.10
N SER A 485 -18.66 8.94 -0.05
CA SER A 485 -19.43 10.18 0.15
C SER A 485 -18.60 11.42 0.46
N GLN A 486 -17.34 11.26 0.87
CA GLN A 486 -16.40 12.34 1.12
C GLN A 486 -15.55 12.66 -0.12
N GLY A 487 -15.27 11.64 -0.94
CA GLY A 487 -14.34 11.70 -2.04
C GLY A 487 -12.90 11.85 -1.57
N LEU A 488 -11.92 11.66 -2.45
CA LEU A 488 -10.54 12.08 -2.18
C LEU A 488 -10.42 13.59 -2.37
N GLY A 489 -9.44 14.20 -1.69
CA GLY A 489 -8.98 15.56 -1.95
C GLY A 489 -7.86 15.60 -2.98
N ALA A 490 -7.36 16.80 -3.30
CA ALA A 490 -6.31 16.98 -4.30
C ALA A 490 -5.03 16.19 -3.97
N ARG A 491 -4.21 15.94 -5.00
CA ARG A 491 -2.95 15.22 -4.84
C ARG A 491 -2.01 15.95 -3.88
N VAL A 492 -1.33 15.17 -3.06
CA VAL A 492 -0.24 15.63 -2.18
C VAL A 492 0.96 14.71 -2.35
N PRO A 493 2.19 15.17 -2.12
CA PRO A 493 3.34 14.31 -2.32
C PRO A 493 3.42 13.20 -1.26
N LEU A 494 3.93 12.04 -1.67
CA LEU A 494 4.35 10.96 -0.79
C LEU A 494 5.74 10.49 -1.22
N ILE A 495 6.71 10.53 -0.31
CA ILE A 495 8.08 10.04 -0.54
C ILE A 495 8.36 8.91 0.44
N VAL A 496 8.96 7.83 -0.04
CA VAL A 496 9.49 6.74 0.80
C VAL A 496 11.01 6.74 0.70
N ILE A 497 11.70 6.84 1.84
CA ILE A 497 13.16 6.81 1.99
C ILE A 497 13.52 5.63 2.90
N SER A 498 14.20 4.62 2.35
CA SER A 498 14.54 3.40 3.09
C SER A 498 15.64 2.62 2.36
N PRO A 499 16.44 1.77 3.05
CA PRO A 499 17.25 0.76 2.37
C PRO A 499 16.46 -0.18 1.46
N TYR A 500 15.14 -0.29 1.69
CA TYR A 500 14.22 -1.15 0.93
C TYR A 500 13.30 -0.37 0.00
N ALA A 501 13.49 0.94 -0.16
CA ALA A 501 12.70 1.71 -1.11
C ALA A 501 13.14 1.36 -2.54
N ARG A 502 12.21 1.41 -3.51
CA ARG A 502 12.59 1.36 -4.92
C ARG A 502 13.31 2.66 -5.29
N MET A 503 14.57 2.54 -5.68
CA MET A 503 15.42 3.69 -5.99
C MET A 503 15.03 4.31 -7.34
N GLY A 504 14.86 5.64 -7.38
CA GLY A 504 14.46 6.39 -8.58
C GLY A 504 13.08 6.03 -9.14
N HIS A 505 12.17 5.56 -8.30
CA HIS A 505 10.84 5.08 -8.72
C HIS A 505 9.78 6.17 -8.58
N VAL A 506 8.95 6.34 -9.60
CA VAL A 506 7.71 7.13 -9.51
C VAL A 506 6.53 6.16 -9.53
N SER A 507 5.83 6.05 -8.41
CA SER A 507 4.64 5.22 -8.27
C SER A 507 3.41 5.97 -8.76
N HIS A 508 2.76 5.38 -9.77
CA HIS A 508 1.47 5.83 -10.31
C HIS A 508 0.27 5.11 -9.67
N THR A 509 0.50 4.28 -8.65
CA THR A 509 -0.56 3.59 -7.93
C THR A 509 -1.43 4.60 -7.19
N ARG A 510 -2.76 4.51 -7.34
CA ARG A 510 -3.69 5.38 -6.62
C ARG A 510 -3.66 5.09 -5.12
N MET A 511 -3.20 6.07 -4.34
CA MET A 511 -3.03 5.97 -2.90
C MET A 511 -3.61 7.20 -2.18
N ASP A 512 -3.77 7.11 -0.86
CA ASP A 512 -4.15 8.22 0.03
C ASP A 512 -3.62 8.00 1.45
N HIS A 513 -3.97 8.83 2.44
CA HIS A 513 -3.46 8.64 3.82
C HIS A 513 -3.81 7.29 4.43
N VAL A 514 -4.93 6.70 4.02
CA VAL A 514 -5.32 5.35 4.43
C VAL A 514 -4.33 4.31 3.90
N SER A 515 -3.63 4.56 2.79
CA SER A 515 -2.57 3.69 2.28
C SER A 515 -1.39 3.51 3.25
N ILE A 516 -1.01 4.57 3.99
CA ILE A 516 0.04 4.48 5.03
C ILE A 516 -0.47 3.61 6.19
N LEU A 517 -1.71 3.84 6.62
CA LEU A 517 -2.36 3.05 7.68
C LEU A 517 -2.44 1.57 7.30
N LYS A 518 -2.84 1.24 6.07
CA LYS A 518 -2.88 -0.13 5.56
C LYS A 518 -1.51 -0.79 5.54
N TRP A 519 -0.47 -0.04 5.19
CA TRP A 519 0.89 -0.57 5.21
C TRP A 519 1.38 -0.85 6.63
N ILE A 520 1.03 -0.01 7.61
CA ILE A 520 1.26 -0.30 9.04
C ILE A 520 0.56 -1.59 9.43
N GLN A 521 -0.72 -1.73 9.09
CA GLN A 521 -1.48 -2.93 9.45
C GLN A 521 -0.90 -4.18 8.80
N TRP A 522 -0.58 -4.11 7.51
CA TRP A 522 0.08 -5.19 6.81
C TRP A 522 1.43 -5.52 7.47
N ASN A 523 2.30 -4.54 7.70
CA ASN A 523 3.64 -4.82 8.20
C ASN A 523 3.63 -5.42 9.61
N TRP A 524 2.71 -5.04 10.49
CA TRP A 524 2.63 -5.55 11.86
C TRP A 524 1.49 -6.55 12.12
N GLY A 525 0.86 -7.08 11.07
CA GLY A 525 -0.20 -8.09 11.19
C GLY A 525 -1.44 -7.59 11.94
N LEU A 526 -1.78 -6.30 11.81
CA LEU A 526 -2.99 -5.72 12.37
C LEU A 526 -4.17 -5.93 11.40
N GLY A 527 -5.39 -6.02 11.92
CA GLY A 527 -6.61 -6.12 11.09
C GLY A 527 -7.01 -4.77 10.49
N THR A 528 -8.08 -4.74 9.72
CA THR A 528 -8.69 -3.48 9.24
C THR A 528 -9.49 -2.79 10.36
N LEU A 529 -9.66 -1.47 10.28
CA LEU A 529 -10.52 -0.69 11.19
C LEU A 529 -11.94 -0.58 10.66
N ASN A 530 -12.10 -0.27 9.37
CA ASN A 530 -13.40 -0.07 8.73
C ASN A 530 -13.34 -0.28 7.19
N PRO A 531 -14.49 -0.36 6.49
CA PRO A 531 -14.54 -0.64 5.05
C PRO A 531 -13.87 0.40 4.14
N ARG A 532 -13.56 1.60 4.63
CA ARG A 532 -12.88 2.64 3.83
C ARG A 532 -11.49 2.20 3.38
N GLU A 533 -10.85 1.30 4.12
CA GLU A 533 -9.56 0.73 3.78
C GLU A 533 -9.61 -0.14 2.53
N ASP A 534 -10.74 -0.77 2.21
CA ASP A 534 -10.88 -1.59 0.99
C ASP A 534 -10.82 -0.74 -0.29
N LEU A 535 -11.01 0.58 -0.16
CA LEU A 535 -11.00 1.53 -1.28
C LEU A 535 -9.61 2.14 -1.54
N SER A 536 -8.61 1.83 -0.72
CA SER A 536 -7.24 2.33 -0.87
C SER A 536 -6.25 1.20 -1.17
N ALA A 537 -5.27 1.45 -2.04
CA ALA A 537 -4.09 0.59 -2.10
C ALA A 537 -3.23 0.76 -0.82
N ASP A 538 -2.28 -0.12 -0.57
CA ASP A 538 -1.18 0.17 0.37
C ASP A 538 -0.01 0.85 -0.38
N ILE A 539 1.10 1.11 0.33
CA ILE A 539 2.30 1.75 -0.26
C ILE A 539 3.38 0.73 -0.71
N ASN A 540 3.07 -0.57 -0.86
CA ASN A 540 4.07 -1.60 -1.20
C ASN A 540 4.72 -1.43 -2.57
N ASP A 541 4.08 -0.77 -3.53
CA ASP A 541 4.70 -0.46 -4.82
C ASP A 541 5.96 0.42 -4.68
N MET A 542 6.10 1.13 -3.57
CA MET A 542 7.26 1.98 -3.28
C MET A 542 8.44 1.22 -2.67
N PHE A 543 8.30 -0.08 -2.40
CA PHE A 543 9.32 -0.93 -1.77
C PHE A 543 9.80 -2.08 -2.68
N GLN A 544 11.02 -2.54 -2.40
CA GLN A 544 11.65 -3.75 -2.93
C GLN A 544 12.41 -4.44 -1.79
N PHE A 545 11.85 -5.54 -1.29
CA PHE A 545 12.39 -6.30 -0.16
C PHE A 545 13.30 -7.46 -0.59
#